data_AF-A0A7X9ISK6-F1
#
_entry.id   AF-A0A7X9ISK6-F1
#
_cell.length_a   1.000
_cell.length_b   1.000
_cell.length_c   1.000
_cell.angle_alpha   90.00
_cell.angle_beta   90.00
_cell.angle_gamma   90.00
#
_symmetry.space_group_name_H-M   'P 1'
#
loop_
_entity.id
_entity.type
_entity.pdbx_description
1 polymer ?
#
loop_
_entity_poly.entity_id
_entity_poly.type
_entity_poly.pdbx_seq_one_letter_code
_entity_poly.pdbx_strand_id
1 'polypeptide(L)'
;MQNRNGIDRNVRLGLGAGHVILGIGLALVPLVALRARYLPVDLTLGVVATLLAGSGAALLCGLRQAPLFARVSAAVALVAGLAFTTALIWTAAYLKGIYGDLGRGASAFFTLLVFTVLPYLVIYPGFALVLLRPAAAPAAAAAATTAATEAPAPAATPPEPESKASDSKAGT
;
A
#
# COMPACT_ATOMS: atom_id res chain seq x y z
N MET A 1 -16.94 9.72 18.49
CA MET A 1 -16.67 8.34 18.03
C MET A 1 -15.37 8.33 17.24
N GLN A 2 -14.23 8.06 17.88
CA GLN A 2 -12.93 7.90 17.23
C GLN A 2 -12.88 6.53 16.55
N ASN A 3 -12.70 6.55 15.22
CA ASN A 3 -12.56 5.34 14.42
C ASN A 3 -11.23 4.66 14.79
N ARG A 4 -11.27 3.38 15.17
CA ARG A 4 -10.13 2.57 15.67
C ARG A 4 -8.90 2.50 14.75
N ASN A 5 -8.98 3.07 13.55
CA ASN A 5 -7.95 3.04 12.52
C ASN A 5 -7.13 4.33 12.41
N GLY A 6 -7.42 5.38 13.19
CA GLY A 6 -6.62 6.62 13.22
C GLY A 6 -6.66 7.47 11.93
N ILE A 7 -7.50 7.12 10.94
CA ILE A 7 -7.64 7.88 9.69
C ILE A 7 -8.64 9.02 9.88
N ASP A 8 -8.20 10.25 9.60
CA ASP A 8 -9.04 11.45 9.64
C ASP A 8 -10.25 11.32 8.70
N ARG A 9 -11.40 11.84 9.14
CA ARG A 9 -12.65 11.79 8.38
C ARG A 9 -12.51 12.42 6.99
N ASN A 10 -11.77 13.52 6.89
CA ASN A 10 -11.53 14.23 5.64
C ASN A 10 -10.68 13.38 4.67
N VAL A 11 -9.65 12.70 5.17
CA VAL A 11 -8.82 11.78 4.37
C VAL A 11 -9.65 10.62 3.86
N ARG A 12 -10.52 10.04 4.71
CA ARG A 12 -11.40 8.94 4.31
C ARG A 12 -12.38 9.34 3.20
N LEU A 13 -12.97 10.53 3.31
CA LEU A 13 -13.88 11.07 2.30
C LEU A 13 -13.17 11.39 0.99
N GLY A 14 -12.02 12.06 1.05
CA GLY A 14 -11.22 12.38 -0.14
C GLY A 14 -10.74 11.14 -0.88
N LEU A 15 -10.27 10.13 -0.13
CA LEU A 15 -9.85 8.86 -0.71
C LEU A 15 -11.02 8.09 -1.32
N GLY A 16 -12.16 8.02 -0.62
CA GLY A 16 -13.37 7.36 -1.11
C GLY A 16 -13.90 8.00 -2.39
N ALA A 17 -14.01 9.33 -2.41
CA ALA A 17 -14.43 10.08 -3.59
C ALA A 17 -13.48 9.84 -4.78
N GLY A 18 -12.16 9.90 -4.56
CA GLY A 18 -11.20 9.67 -5.64
C GLY A 18 -11.26 8.24 -6.20
N HIS A 19 -11.46 7.21 -5.37
CA HIS A 19 -11.66 5.84 -5.84
C HIS A 19 -12.93 5.69 -6.69
N VAL A 20 -14.03 6.33 -6.27
CA VAL A 20 -15.28 6.32 -7.06
C VAL A 20 -15.10 7.04 -8.39
N ILE A 21 -14.54 8.25 -8.38
CA ILE A 21 -14.32 9.05 -9.61
C ILE A 21 -13.43 8.29 -10.57
N LEU A 22 -12.30 7.74 -10.09
CA LEU A 22 -11.37 7.01 -10.92
C LEU A 22 -11.99 5.70 -11.45
N GLY A 23 -12.72 4.98 -10.60
CA GLY A 23 -13.42 3.76 -10.99
C GLY A 23 -14.47 4.00 -12.08
N ILE A 24 -15.29 5.04 -11.93
CA ILE A 24 -16.28 5.44 -12.95
C ILE A 24 -15.57 5.88 -14.24
N GLY A 25 -14.53 6.71 -14.12
CA GLY A 25 -13.74 7.16 -15.26
C GLY A 25 -13.18 5.99 -16.06
N LEU A 26 -12.57 5.00 -15.38
CA LEU A 26 -12.08 3.78 -16.04
C LEU A 26 -13.19 2.97 -16.69
N ALA A 27 -14.37 2.85 -16.06
CA ALA A 27 -15.51 2.12 -16.64
C ALA A 27 -16.05 2.78 -17.91
N LEU A 28 -15.94 4.12 -18.03
CA LEU A 28 -16.40 4.86 -19.20
C LEU A 28 -15.45 4.73 -20.41
N VAL A 29 -14.15 4.50 -20.18
CA VAL A 29 -13.16 4.34 -21.26
C VAL A 29 -13.57 3.30 -22.32
N PRO A 30 -13.88 2.03 -21.96
CA PRO A 30 -14.28 1.04 -22.96
C PRO A 30 -15.62 1.35 -23.63
N LEU A 31 -16.51 2.09 -22.97
CA LEU A 31 -17.82 2.45 -23.50
C LEU A 31 -17.74 3.58 -24.55
N VAL A 32 -16.84 4.54 -24.36
CA VAL A 32 -16.74 5.75 -25.19
C VAL A 32 -15.61 5.68 -26.20
N ALA A 33 -14.45 5.14 -25.81
CA ALA A 33 -13.22 5.22 -26.61
C ALA A 33 -12.94 3.94 -27.42
N LEU A 34 -13.34 2.75 -26.93
CA LEU A 34 -13.10 1.48 -27.63
C LEU A 34 -14.29 1.09 -28.50
N ARG A 35 -14.25 1.49 -29.78
CA ARG A 35 -15.21 1.01 -30.78
C ARG A 35 -14.93 -0.45 -31.18
N ALA A 36 -13.65 -0.86 -31.18
CA ALA A 36 -13.23 -2.24 -31.34
C ALA A 36 -13.11 -2.88 -29.96
N ARG A 37 -14.07 -3.75 -29.62
CA ARG A 37 -14.12 -4.42 -28.32
C ARG A 37 -13.06 -5.51 -28.25
N TYR A 38 -12.08 -5.31 -27.37
CA TYR A 38 -11.04 -6.29 -27.10
C TYR A 38 -11.24 -6.81 -25.68
N LEU A 39 -11.86 -7.99 -25.60
CA LEU A 39 -12.34 -8.61 -24.36
C LEU A 39 -11.30 -8.62 -23.22
N PRO A 40 -10.02 -8.94 -23.45
CA PRO A 40 -9.00 -8.91 -22.39
C PRO A 40 -8.78 -7.53 -21.77
N VAL A 41 -8.82 -6.47 -22.58
CA VAL A 41 -8.68 -5.08 -22.11
C VAL A 41 -9.95 -4.64 -21.39
N ASP A 42 -11.12 -4.94 -21.94
CA ASP A 42 -12.40 -4.59 -21.32
C ASP A 42 -12.58 -5.26 -19.95
N LEU A 43 -12.16 -6.53 -19.83
CA LEU A 43 -12.26 -7.29 -18.58
C LEU A 43 -11.30 -6.75 -17.53
N THR A 44 -10.05 -6.45 -17.88
CA THR A 44 -9.08 -5.88 -16.94
C THR A 44 -9.50 -4.49 -16.46
N LEU A 45 -9.95 -3.61 -17.37
CA LEU A 45 -10.51 -2.31 -17.00
C LEU A 45 -11.76 -2.44 -16.14
N GLY A 46 -12.68 -3.34 -16.47
CA GLY A 46 -13.90 -3.58 -15.71
C GLY A 46 -13.61 -4.07 -14.29
N VAL A 47 -12.68 -5.01 -14.12
CA VAL A 47 -12.26 -5.49 -12.79
C VAL A 47 -11.65 -4.36 -11.97
N VAL A 48 -10.69 -3.61 -12.52
CA VAL A 48 -10.07 -2.50 -11.78
C VAL A 48 -11.11 -1.42 -11.44
N ALA A 49 -11.98 -1.07 -12.37
CA ALA A 49 -13.04 -0.08 -12.18
C ALA A 49 -14.02 -0.48 -11.06
N THR A 50 -14.47 -1.73 -11.06
CA THR A 50 -15.41 -2.25 -10.04
C THR A 50 -14.75 -2.36 -8.67
N LEU A 51 -13.49 -2.79 -8.59
CA LEU A 51 -12.73 -2.79 -7.34
C LEU A 51 -12.57 -1.38 -6.76
N LEU A 52 -12.27 -0.39 -7.61
CA LEU A 52 -12.14 1.00 -7.17
C LEU A 52 -13.48 1.59 -6.74
N ALA A 53 -14.51 1.49 -7.58
CA ALA A 53 -15.84 1.99 -7.25
C ALA A 53 -16.40 1.33 -5.99
N GLY A 54 -16.26 0.00 -5.86
CA GLY A 54 -16.72 -0.75 -4.70
C GLY A 54 -15.98 -0.38 -3.41
N SER A 55 -14.64 -0.27 -3.46
CA SER A 55 -13.85 0.16 -2.30
C SER A 55 -14.11 1.62 -1.91
N GLY A 56 -14.27 2.51 -2.88
CA GLY A 56 -14.65 3.90 -2.66
C GLY A 56 -16.02 4.04 -2.01
N ALA A 57 -17.02 3.31 -2.52
CA ALA A 57 -18.34 3.23 -1.90
C ALA A 57 -18.27 2.70 -0.47
N ALA A 58 -17.48 1.65 -0.22
CA ALA A 58 -17.31 1.10 1.13
C ALA A 58 -16.67 2.11 2.12
N LEU A 59 -15.71 2.92 1.65
CA LEU A 59 -15.10 4.01 2.42
C LEU A 59 -16.11 5.12 2.76
N LEU A 60 -16.98 5.46 1.81
CA LEU A 60 -18.04 6.46 1.98
C LEU A 60 -19.12 5.96 2.95
N CYS A 61 -19.54 4.71 2.84
CA CYS A 61 -20.49 4.06 3.75
C CYS A 61 -19.89 3.77 5.14
N GLY A 62 -18.57 3.91 5.32
CA GLY A 62 -17.92 3.75 6.62
C GLY A 62 -17.84 2.30 7.11
N LEU A 63 -17.79 1.32 6.21
CA LEU A 63 -17.68 -0.09 6.57
C LEU A 63 -16.38 -0.40 7.34
N ARG A 64 -16.45 -1.30 8.33
CA ARG A 64 -15.27 -1.68 9.16
C ARG A 64 -14.12 -2.25 8.32
N GLN A 65 -14.43 -2.96 7.24
CA GLN A 65 -13.47 -3.57 6.33
C GLN A 65 -13.04 -2.65 5.16
N ALA A 66 -13.62 -1.44 5.05
CA ALA A 66 -13.31 -0.49 3.99
C ALA A 66 -11.80 -0.21 3.76
N PRO A 67 -10.96 -0.01 4.79
CA PRO A 67 -9.55 0.28 4.55
C PRO A 67 -8.78 -0.91 3.96
N LEU A 68 -9.21 -2.15 4.22
CA LEU A 68 -8.57 -3.33 3.64
C LEU A 68 -8.92 -3.44 2.15
N PHE A 69 -10.21 -3.30 1.81
CA PHE A 69 -10.64 -3.27 0.40
C PHE A 69 -9.99 -2.15 -0.39
N ALA A 70 -9.87 -0.96 0.20
CA ALA A 70 -9.21 0.19 -0.43
C ALA A 70 -7.71 -0.04 -0.68
N ARG A 71 -7.02 -0.76 0.22
CA ARG A 71 -5.61 -1.12 -0.01
C ARG A 71 -5.48 -2.13 -1.14
N VAL A 72 -6.32 -3.16 -1.16
CA VAL A 72 -6.28 -4.19 -2.21
C VAL A 72 -6.60 -3.57 -3.56
N SER A 73 -7.65 -2.75 -3.65
CA SER A 73 -8.01 -2.08 -4.90
C SER A 73 -6.92 -1.11 -5.37
N ALA A 74 -6.33 -0.31 -4.47
CA ALA A 74 -5.22 0.57 -4.80
C ALA A 74 -3.97 -0.21 -5.25
N ALA A 75 -3.64 -1.33 -4.62
CA ALA A 75 -2.53 -2.18 -5.03
C ALA A 75 -2.76 -2.80 -6.42
N VAL A 76 -3.95 -3.33 -6.67
CA VAL A 76 -4.32 -3.90 -7.98
C VAL A 76 -4.28 -2.82 -9.06
N ALA A 77 -4.83 -1.63 -8.80
CA ALA A 77 -4.79 -0.52 -9.73
C ALA A 77 -3.36 -0.03 -10.00
N LEU A 78 -2.51 0.01 -8.97
CA LEU A 78 -1.10 0.37 -9.13
C LEU A 78 -0.37 -0.63 -10.03
N VAL A 79 -0.54 -1.94 -9.79
CA VAL A 79 0.09 -2.98 -10.61
C VAL A 79 -0.41 -2.92 -12.06
N ALA A 80 -1.72 -2.80 -12.26
CA ALA A 80 -2.31 -2.66 -13.59
C ALA A 80 -1.82 -1.38 -14.30
N GLY A 81 -1.77 -0.26 -13.57
CA GLY A 81 -1.29 1.02 -14.05
C GLY A 81 0.18 0.99 -14.44
N LEU A 82 1.02 0.33 -13.65
CA LEU A 82 2.43 0.15 -13.96
C LEU A 82 2.61 -0.70 -15.21
N ALA A 83 1.96 -1.87 -15.29
CA ALA A 83 2.03 -2.75 -16.44
C ALA A 83 1.57 -2.05 -17.73
N PHE A 84 0.48 -1.31 -17.66
CA PHE A 84 -0.04 -0.53 -18.78
C PHE A 84 0.95 0.57 -19.21
N THR A 85 1.48 1.34 -18.25
CA THR A 85 2.46 2.40 -18.52
C THR A 85 3.72 1.82 -19.15
N THR A 86 4.24 0.70 -18.64
CA THR A 86 5.38 0.00 -19.23
C THR A 86 5.09 -0.44 -20.67
N ALA A 87 3.89 -0.96 -20.95
CA ALA A 87 3.49 -1.33 -22.30
C ALA A 87 3.46 -0.11 -23.25
N LEU A 88 2.98 1.06 -22.80
CA LEU A 88 3.00 2.29 -23.60
C LEU A 88 4.42 2.76 -23.90
N ILE A 89 5.31 2.76 -22.90
CA ILE A 89 6.72 3.13 -23.08
C ILE A 89 7.40 2.18 -24.05
N TRP A 90 7.19 0.87 -23.89
CA TRP A 90 7.71 -0.14 -24.80
C TRP A 90 7.22 0.07 -26.23
N THR A 91 5.93 0.34 -26.40
CA THR A 91 5.32 0.61 -27.71
C THR A 91 5.89 1.88 -28.34
N ALA A 92 6.08 2.95 -27.56
CA ALA A 92 6.69 4.18 -28.03
C ALA A 92 8.14 3.95 -28.51
N ALA A 93 8.94 3.21 -27.73
CA ALA A 93 10.31 2.87 -28.07
C ALA A 93 10.38 1.99 -29.33
N TYR A 94 9.51 0.98 -29.43
CA TYR A 94 9.41 0.08 -30.58
C TYR A 94 9.05 0.83 -31.87
N LEU A 95 8.03 1.71 -31.81
CA LEU A 95 7.59 2.50 -32.97
C LEU A 95 8.70 3.43 -33.45
N LYS A 96 9.37 4.11 -32.53
CA LYS A 96 10.50 4.99 -32.86
C LYS A 96 11.66 4.20 -33.48
N GLY A 97 11.93 2.99 -32.99
CA GLY A 97 13.02 2.14 -33.47
C GLY A 97 12.80 1.61 -34.89
N ILE A 98 11.62 1.06 -35.18
CA ILE A 98 11.36 0.41 -36.48
C ILE A 98 10.95 1.40 -37.56
N TYR A 99 10.10 2.37 -37.23
CA TYR A 99 9.51 3.27 -38.22
C TYR A 99 10.29 4.58 -38.39
N GLY A 100 11.42 4.74 -37.69
CA GLY A 100 12.29 5.92 -37.80
C GLY A 100 11.52 7.24 -37.65
N ASP A 101 11.55 8.08 -38.68
CA ASP A 101 10.95 9.42 -38.67
C ASP A 101 9.41 9.37 -38.65
N LEU A 102 8.80 8.41 -39.34
CA LEU A 102 7.35 8.16 -39.25
C LEU A 102 6.95 7.70 -37.84
N GLY A 103 7.82 6.95 -37.17
CA GLY A 103 7.63 6.49 -35.79
C GLY A 103 7.69 7.60 -34.75
N ARG A 104 8.33 8.75 -35.05
CA ARG A 104 8.46 9.86 -34.08
C ARG A 104 7.11 10.43 -33.67
N GLY A 105 6.22 10.66 -34.63
CA GLY A 105 4.89 11.21 -34.36
C GLY A 105 4.06 10.33 -33.43
N ALA A 106 4.00 9.03 -33.73
CA ALA A 106 3.30 8.06 -32.89
C ALA A 106 3.95 7.94 -31.50
N SER A 107 5.28 7.89 -31.42
CA SER A 107 6.00 7.80 -30.14
C SER A 107 5.76 9.03 -29.24
N ALA A 108 5.63 10.23 -29.83
CA ALA A 108 5.30 11.45 -29.10
C ALA A 108 3.88 11.36 -28.50
N PHE A 109 2.91 10.85 -29.27
CA PHE A 109 1.56 10.61 -28.77
C PHE A 109 1.54 9.61 -27.60
N PHE A 110 2.24 8.48 -27.72
CA PHE A 110 2.35 7.51 -26.62
C PHE A 110 3.04 8.09 -25.38
N THR A 111 4.04 8.93 -25.57
CA THR A 111 4.71 9.63 -24.45
C THR A 111 3.76 10.58 -23.75
N LEU A 112 2.97 11.37 -24.51
CA LEU A 112 1.95 12.24 -23.96
C LEU A 112 0.90 11.43 -23.18
N LEU A 113 0.48 10.29 -23.74
CA LEU A 113 -0.46 9.38 -23.09
C LEU A 113 0.10 8.84 -21.77
N VAL A 114 1.38 8.48 -21.71
CA VAL A 114 2.05 8.11 -20.45
C VAL A 114 1.95 9.24 -19.44
N PHE A 115 2.27 10.48 -19.82
CA PHE A 115 2.14 11.63 -18.92
C PHE A 115 0.71 11.88 -18.44
N THR A 116 -0.29 11.60 -19.28
CA THR A 116 -1.69 11.66 -18.88
C THR A 116 -2.07 10.57 -17.90
N VAL A 117 -1.66 9.32 -18.17
CA VAL A 117 -2.08 8.11 -17.43
C VAL A 117 -1.36 7.97 -16.08
N LEU A 118 -0.07 8.29 -16.04
CA LEU A 118 0.80 8.14 -14.87
C LEU A 118 0.25 8.77 -13.57
N PRO A 119 -0.22 10.04 -13.55
CA PRO A 119 -0.73 10.63 -12.32
C PRO A 119 -1.95 9.90 -11.75
N TYR A 120 -2.81 9.36 -12.62
CA TYR A 120 -4.06 8.73 -12.20
C TYR A 120 -3.90 7.26 -11.84
N LEU A 121 -3.08 6.52 -12.60
CA LEU A 121 -2.95 5.06 -12.46
C LEU A 121 -1.73 4.62 -11.66
N VAL A 122 -0.78 5.53 -11.39
CA VAL A 122 0.42 5.21 -10.61
C VAL A 122 0.53 6.11 -9.38
N ILE A 123 0.54 7.43 -9.57
CA ILE A 123 0.77 8.37 -8.47
C ILE A 123 -0.38 8.32 -7.46
N TYR A 124 -1.63 8.42 -7.93
CA TYR A 124 -2.81 8.36 -7.07
C TYR A 124 -2.91 7.04 -6.25
N PRO A 125 -2.88 5.84 -6.85
CA PRO A 125 -2.97 4.60 -6.08
C PRO A 125 -1.75 4.37 -5.19
N GLY A 126 -0.55 4.78 -5.62
CA GLY A 126 0.64 4.76 -4.76
C GLY A 126 0.47 5.66 -3.53
N PHE A 127 -0.03 6.88 -3.72
CA PHE A 127 -0.32 7.81 -2.63
C PHE A 127 -1.43 7.28 -1.70
N ALA A 128 -2.47 6.65 -2.27
CA ALA A 128 -3.53 6.02 -1.50
C ALA A 128 -3.00 4.91 -0.58
N LEU A 129 -2.06 4.09 -1.06
CA LEU A 129 -1.41 3.06 -0.24
C LEU A 129 -0.57 3.64 0.89
N VAL A 130 0.15 4.74 0.63
CA VAL A 130 0.93 5.45 1.67
C VAL A 130 0.03 6.02 2.75
N LEU A 131 -1.07 6.68 2.36
CA LEU A 131 -2.05 7.23 3.30
C LEU A 131 -2.80 6.15 4.08
N LEU A 132 -3.08 5.02 3.43
CA LEU A 132 -3.73 3.88 4.05
C LEU A 132 -2.77 3.03 4.86
N ARG A 133 -1.45 3.30 4.89
CA ARG A 133 -0.47 2.47 5.61
C ARG A 133 -0.91 2.37 7.07
N PRO A 134 -1.00 1.14 7.64
CA PRO A 134 -1.32 1.01 9.05
C PRO A 134 -0.22 1.71 9.83
N ALA A 135 -0.59 2.68 10.67
CA ALA A 135 0.34 3.25 11.63
C ALA A 135 0.95 2.06 12.37
N ALA A 136 2.25 1.83 12.17
CA ALA A 136 2.95 0.77 12.85
C ALA A 136 2.64 0.95 14.33
N ALA A 137 2.05 -0.09 14.92
CA ALA A 137 1.56 -0.05 16.27
C ALA A 137 2.66 0.54 17.17
N PRO A 138 2.37 1.56 18.00
CA PRO A 138 3.28 2.00 19.06
C PRO A 138 3.69 0.87 20.02
N ALA A 139 3.14 -0.35 19.86
CA ALA A 139 3.55 -1.58 20.50
C ALA A 139 4.97 -2.06 20.14
N ALA A 140 5.50 -1.79 18.94
CA ALA A 140 6.89 -2.20 18.61
C ALA A 140 7.93 -1.29 19.27
N ALA A 141 7.62 0.02 19.41
CA ALA A 141 8.45 0.97 20.14
C ALA A 141 8.34 0.77 21.66
N ALA A 142 7.15 0.47 22.18
CA ALA A 142 6.97 0.10 23.59
C ALA A 142 7.68 -1.23 23.93
N ALA A 143 7.60 -2.25 23.06
CA ALA A 143 8.32 -3.51 23.25
C ALA A 143 9.85 -3.35 23.20
N ALA A 144 10.37 -2.43 22.37
CA ALA A 144 11.80 -2.10 22.35
C ALA A 144 12.25 -1.36 23.62
N THR A 145 11.41 -0.48 24.19
CA THR A 145 11.70 0.22 25.45
C THR A 145 11.58 -0.70 26.67
N THR A 146 10.62 -1.63 26.69
CA THR A 146 10.52 -2.62 27.77
C THR A 146 11.65 -3.65 27.70
N ALA A 147 12.04 -4.10 26.49
CA ALA A 147 13.19 -5.01 26.30
C ALA A 147 14.55 -4.38 26.64
N ALA A 148 14.68 -3.04 26.54
CA ALA A 148 15.88 -2.33 26.98
C ALA A 148 15.90 -2.06 28.50
N THR A 149 14.75 -2.12 29.17
CA THR A 149 14.64 -1.96 30.63
C THR A 149 14.78 -3.29 31.38
N GLU A 150 14.48 -4.41 30.73
CA GLU A 150 14.59 -5.76 31.28
C GLU A 150 15.89 -6.47 30.81
N ALA A 151 17.02 -5.75 30.85
CA ALA A 151 18.32 -6.41 30.90
C ALA A 151 18.52 -6.95 32.32
N PRO A 152 18.75 -8.26 32.52
CA PRO A 152 18.93 -8.83 33.85
C PRO A 152 20.12 -8.16 34.53
N ALA A 153 19.86 -7.58 35.70
CA ALA A 153 20.89 -7.13 36.63
C ALA A 153 21.92 -8.27 36.82
N PRO A 154 23.24 -7.98 36.78
CA PRO A 154 24.26 -9.00 36.96
C PRO A 154 24.01 -9.71 38.29
N ALA A 155 23.93 -11.04 38.17
CA ALA A 155 23.66 -11.96 39.25
C ALA A 155 24.49 -11.63 40.50
N ALA A 156 23.77 -11.51 41.62
CA ALA A 156 24.37 -11.45 42.95
C ALA A 156 25.34 -12.63 43.14
N THR A 157 26.52 -12.30 43.63
CA THR A 157 27.59 -13.21 44.03
C THR A 157 27.06 -14.30 44.97
N PRO A 158 27.44 -15.59 44.79
CA PRO A 158 26.97 -16.68 45.65
C PRO A 158 27.44 -16.50 47.11
N PRO A 159 26.64 -16.93 48.12
CA PRO A 159 27.03 -16.87 49.52
C PRO A 159 28.19 -17.82 49.82
N GLU A 160 29.18 -17.32 50.57
CA GLU A 160 30.26 -18.09 51.17
C GLU A 160 29.72 -19.27 52.01
N PRO A 161 30.34 -20.46 51.94
CA PRO A 161 30.01 -21.55 52.84
C PRO A 161 30.56 -21.27 54.26
N GLU A 162 29.66 -21.18 55.23
CA GLU A 162 29.95 -21.22 56.67
C GLU A 162 30.83 -22.44 57.01
N SER A 163 32.10 -22.18 57.31
CA SER A 163 33.01 -23.13 57.91
C SER A 163 32.64 -23.35 59.38
N LYS A 164 31.95 -24.45 59.67
CA LYS A 164 31.82 -24.99 61.03
C LYS A 164 33.15 -25.61 61.46
N ALA A 165 33.92 -24.89 62.27
CA ALA A 165 34.95 -25.44 63.15
C ALA A 165 34.54 -25.07 64.58
N SER A 166 33.93 -26.01 65.31
CA SER A 166 34.63 -26.83 66.32
C SER A 166 35.02 -26.00 67.53
N ASP A 167 34.19 -26.04 68.58
CA ASP A 167 34.76 -26.19 69.91
C ASP A 167 33.87 -27.03 70.83
N SER A 168 34.43 -28.20 71.17
CA SER A 168 33.89 -29.19 72.07
C SER A 168 34.52 -28.97 73.45
N LYS A 169 33.67 -28.62 74.42
CA LYS A 169 33.55 -29.26 75.74
C LYS A 169 34.81 -29.89 76.38
N ALA A 170 35.24 -29.31 77.51
CA ALA A 170 35.74 -29.92 78.77
C ALA A 170 36.75 -28.93 79.39
N GLY A 171 36.71 -28.52 80.66
CA GLY A 171 36.35 -29.25 81.87
C GLY A 171 37.62 -29.52 82.67
N THR A 172 37.98 -28.60 83.58
CA THR A 172 38.64 -28.80 84.89
C THR A 172 38.65 -27.48 85.63
#